data_AF-A0A1Y3SB43-F1
#
_entry.id   AF-A0A1Y3SB43-F1
#
_cell.length_a   1.000
_cell.length_b   1.000
_cell.length_c   1.000
_cell.angle_alpha   90.00
_cell.angle_beta   90.00
_cell.angle_gamma   90.00
#
_symmetry.space_group_name_H-M   'P 1'
#
loop_
_entity.id
_entity.type
_entity.pdbx_description
1 polymer ?
#
loop_
_entity_poly.entity_id
_entity_poly.type
_entity_poly.pdbx_seq_one_letter_code
_entity_poly.pdbx_strand_id
1 'polypeptide(L)'
;MKEILDLIKTMTEYFQSQMAPQSFLDLLVQYVIPILQAIVLVGGAGAGIYKYYQSKNREINEKILSTVYAPLYNYFVKQELYCNLKGLQRDVKQTPILEISSTRVKTKLGNGKVESTREKFSVLNLDRKEFINVLHSVNIGLANKNLYTLLSMYEVVCHEEENFGGQESFFKAGILKVQIENEIRKEIITGYDYYQKKLGLNRKKNTHLCRIANGDIEFDFDIPQDSIDKFREDYESHPERYQ
;
A
#
# COMPACT_ATOMS: atom_id res chain seq x y z
N MET A 1 8.96 -53.00 74.20
CA MET A 1 8.32 -54.00 73.31
C MET A 1 7.07 -53.45 72.62
N LYS A 2 6.09 -52.84 73.34
CA LYS A 2 4.90 -52.22 72.73
C LYS A 2 5.20 -51.11 71.71
N GLU A 3 6.13 -50.21 72.01
CA GLU A 3 6.48 -49.09 71.11
C GLU A 3 7.13 -49.55 69.81
N ILE A 4 7.91 -50.63 69.84
CA ILE A 4 8.52 -51.24 68.65
C ILE A 4 7.44 -51.89 67.78
N LEU A 5 6.46 -52.54 68.40
CA LEU A 5 5.31 -53.12 67.71
C LEU A 5 4.43 -52.05 67.05
N ASP A 6 4.20 -50.91 67.72
CA ASP A 6 3.46 -49.79 67.14
C ASP A 6 4.23 -49.15 65.98
N LEU A 7 5.55 -49.01 66.08
CA LEU A 7 6.39 -48.47 65.02
C LEU A 7 6.39 -49.38 63.77
N ILE A 8 6.49 -50.69 63.98
CA ILE A 8 6.39 -51.68 62.90
C ILE A 8 5.00 -51.60 62.26
N LYS A 9 3.94 -51.43 63.05
CA LYS A 9 2.58 -51.30 62.53
C LYS A 9 2.37 -50.03 61.70
N THR A 10 2.86 -48.88 62.17
CA THR A 10 2.77 -47.62 61.42
C THR A 10 3.60 -47.67 60.14
N MET A 11 4.80 -48.25 60.18
CA MET A 11 5.59 -48.46 58.97
C MET A 11 4.89 -49.39 57.99
N THR A 12 4.26 -50.46 58.47
CA THR A 12 3.54 -51.42 57.62
C THR A 12 2.31 -50.78 56.98
N GLU A 13 1.55 -49.95 57.71
CA GLU A 13 0.42 -49.17 57.19
C GLU A 13 0.88 -48.11 56.16
N TYR A 14 2.04 -47.49 56.38
CA TYR A 14 2.64 -46.55 55.44
C TYR A 14 3.11 -47.25 54.15
N PHE A 15 3.76 -48.40 54.26
CA PHE A 15 4.14 -49.20 53.09
C PHE A 15 2.93 -49.79 52.36
N GLN A 16 1.89 -50.23 53.07
CA GLN A 16 0.66 -50.72 52.46
C GLN A 16 -0.13 -49.63 51.75
N SER A 17 -0.14 -48.39 52.28
CA SER A 17 -0.77 -47.26 51.62
C SER A 17 0.01 -46.76 50.39
N GLN A 18 1.33 -46.93 50.35
CA GLN A 18 2.14 -46.69 49.14
C GLN A 18 2.10 -47.85 48.13
N MET A 19 1.87 -49.10 48.58
CA MET A 19 1.73 -50.27 47.71
C MET A 19 0.28 -50.55 47.28
N ALA A 20 -0.70 -49.81 47.80
CA ALA A 20 -2.07 -49.87 47.29
C ALA A 20 -2.05 -49.39 45.84
N PRO A 21 -2.59 -50.16 44.89
CA PRO A 21 -2.62 -49.76 43.48
C PRO A 21 -3.34 -48.42 43.40
N GLN A 22 -2.64 -47.36 43.01
CA GLN A 22 -3.24 -46.04 42.83
C GLN A 22 -4.45 -46.20 41.91
N SER A 23 -5.62 -45.78 42.40
CA SER A 23 -6.83 -45.78 41.60
C SER A 23 -6.57 -44.99 40.32
N PHE A 24 -7.06 -45.47 39.19
CA PHE A 24 -6.96 -44.76 37.91
C PHE A 24 -7.47 -43.31 38.01
N LEU A 25 -8.43 -43.05 38.90
CA LEU A 25 -8.93 -41.71 39.21
C LEU A 25 -7.89 -40.83 39.92
N ASP A 26 -7.11 -41.38 40.85
CA ASP A 26 -6.04 -40.64 41.54
C ASP A 26 -4.90 -40.30 40.58
N LEU A 27 -4.55 -41.22 39.68
CA LEU A 27 -3.58 -41.00 38.61
C LEU A 27 -4.04 -39.90 37.61
N LEU A 28 -5.33 -39.90 37.26
CA LEU A 28 -5.97 -38.86 36.44
C LEU A 28 -5.89 -37.49 37.11
N VAL A 29 -6.30 -37.40 38.38
CA VAL A 29 -6.37 -36.13 39.11
C VAL A 29 -4.97 -35.59 39.41
N GLN A 30 -4.03 -36.46 39.79
CA GLN A 30 -2.71 -36.04 40.24
C GLN A 30 -1.76 -35.70 39.09
N TYR A 31 -1.88 -36.35 37.93
CA TYR A 31 -0.92 -36.19 36.83
C TYR A 31 -1.55 -35.68 35.53
N VAL A 32 -2.69 -36.23 35.12
CA VAL A 32 -3.26 -35.91 33.78
C VAL A 32 -3.88 -34.51 33.76
N ILE A 33 -4.64 -34.12 34.79
CA ILE A 33 -5.27 -32.78 34.86
C ILE A 33 -4.20 -31.66 34.86
N PRO A 34 -3.13 -31.70 35.69
CA PRO A 34 -2.09 -30.68 35.67
C PRO A 34 -1.33 -30.60 34.35
N ILE A 35 -1.05 -31.75 33.70
CA ILE A 35 -0.39 -31.78 32.40
C ILE A 35 -1.27 -31.13 31.33
N LEU A 36 -2.57 -31.43 31.30
CA LEU A 36 -3.51 -30.79 30.38
C LEU A 36 -3.62 -29.28 30.64
N GLN A 37 -3.67 -28.86 31.90
CA GLN A 37 -3.67 -27.44 32.27
C GLN A 37 -2.38 -26.74 31.79
N ALA A 38 -1.22 -27.38 31.97
CA ALA A 38 0.05 -26.85 31.48
C ALA A 38 0.08 -26.75 29.95
N ILE A 39 -0.44 -27.74 29.22
CA ILE A 39 -0.55 -27.71 27.75
C ILE A 39 -1.46 -26.57 27.29
N VAL A 40 -2.62 -26.38 27.93
CA VAL A 40 -3.55 -25.28 27.60
C VAL A 40 -2.90 -23.93 27.90
N LEU A 41 -2.17 -23.80 29.00
CA LEU A 41 -1.50 -22.56 29.38
C LEU A 41 -0.36 -22.21 28.41
N VAL A 42 0.51 -23.17 28.11
CA VAL A 42 1.62 -23.00 27.15
C VAL A 42 1.09 -22.78 25.73
N GLY A 43 0.07 -23.54 25.33
CA GLY A 43 -0.60 -23.38 24.04
C GLY A 43 -1.29 -22.02 23.92
N GLY A 44 -1.98 -21.56 24.96
CA GLY A 44 -2.59 -20.24 25.03
C GLY A 44 -1.58 -19.11 24.97
N ALA A 45 -0.47 -19.22 25.71
CA ALA A 45 0.64 -18.26 25.65
C ALA A 45 1.28 -18.21 24.25
N GLY A 46 1.55 -19.37 23.65
CA GLY A 46 2.10 -19.47 22.29
C GLY A 46 1.16 -18.88 21.23
N ALA A 47 -0.14 -19.20 21.29
CA ALA A 47 -1.15 -18.63 20.41
C ALA A 47 -1.29 -17.11 20.59
N GLY A 48 -1.21 -16.62 21.84
CA GLY A 48 -1.23 -15.20 22.15
C GLY A 48 -0.04 -14.45 21.54
N ILE A 49 1.17 -14.99 21.69
CA ILE A 49 2.40 -14.44 21.10
C ILE A 49 2.29 -14.45 19.57
N TYR A 50 1.88 -15.57 18.98
CA TYR A 50 1.70 -15.69 17.53
C TYR A 50 0.70 -14.63 17.00
N LYS A 51 -0.46 -14.49 17.66
CA LYS A 51 -1.48 -13.51 17.29
C LYS A 51 -0.96 -12.08 17.45
N TYR A 52 -0.18 -11.79 18.48
CA TYR A 52 0.44 -10.48 18.68
C TYR A 52 1.39 -10.12 17.53
N TYR A 53 2.30 -11.03 17.17
CA TYR A 53 3.20 -10.82 16.03
C TYR A 53 2.45 -10.66 14.71
N GLN A 54 1.40 -11.47 14.49
CA GLN A 54 0.57 -11.36 13.30
C GLN A 54 -0.14 -10.01 13.23
N SER A 55 -0.72 -9.55 14.34
CA SER A 55 -1.41 -8.25 14.42
C SER A 55 -0.45 -7.10 14.19
N LYS A 56 0.73 -7.13 14.83
CA LYS A 56 1.74 -6.08 14.70
C LYS A 56 2.33 -6.03 13.28
N ASN A 57 2.61 -7.19 12.68
CA ASN A 57 3.08 -7.24 11.30
C ASN A 57 2.02 -6.70 10.33
N ARG A 58 0.75 -7.05 10.55
CA ARG A 58 -0.36 -6.53 9.75
C ARG A 58 -0.47 -5.01 9.87
N GLU A 59 -0.44 -4.47 11.08
CA GLU A 59 -0.48 -3.03 11.35
C GLU A 59 0.66 -2.28 10.65
N ILE A 60 1.90 -2.79 10.74
CA ILE A 60 3.06 -2.20 10.06
C ILE A 60 2.87 -2.21 8.54
N ASN A 61 2.44 -3.33 7.97
CA ASN A 61 2.20 -3.44 6.53
C ASN A 61 1.06 -2.53 6.06
N GLU A 62 -0.03 -2.40 6.83
CA GLU A 62 -1.13 -1.46 6.55
C GLU A 62 -0.64 -0.02 6.60
N LYS A 63 0.21 0.32 7.57
CA LYS A 63 0.83 1.64 7.68
C LYS A 63 1.72 1.93 6.47
N ILE A 64 2.62 1.01 6.10
CA ILE A 64 3.48 1.16 4.91
C ILE A 64 2.64 1.33 3.64
N LEU A 65 1.61 0.50 3.44
CA LEU A 65 0.72 0.62 2.29
C LEU A 65 0.04 1.99 2.26
N SER A 66 -0.57 2.41 3.37
CA SER A 66 -1.38 3.63 3.44
C SER A 66 -0.55 4.92 3.39
N THR A 67 0.64 4.95 3.99
CA THR A 67 1.46 6.18 4.13
C THR A 67 2.59 6.31 3.12
N VAL A 68 2.92 5.24 2.38
CA VAL A 68 4.01 5.23 1.40
C VAL A 68 3.47 4.93 0.01
N TYR A 69 2.98 3.72 -0.20
CA TYR A 69 2.68 3.23 -1.55
C TYR A 69 1.35 3.73 -2.10
N ALA A 70 0.30 3.81 -1.29
CA ALA A 70 -1.02 4.25 -1.72
C ALA A 70 -1.05 5.70 -2.28
N PRO A 71 -0.49 6.72 -1.62
CA PRO A 71 -0.49 8.08 -2.18
C PRO A 71 0.28 8.16 -3.50
N LEU A 72 1.44 7.50 -3.57
CA LEU A 72 2.27 7.44 -4.77
C LEU A 72 1.59 6.66 -5.92
N TYR A 73 0.98 5.53 -5.62
CA TYR A 73 0.23 4.72 -6.59
C TYR A 73 -0.98 5.47 -7.13
N ASN A 74 -1.73 6.16 -6.26
CA ASN A 74 -2.90 6.96 -6.65
C ASN A 74 -2.54 8.08 -7.63
N TYR A 75 -1.33 8.66 -7.52
CA TYR A 75 -0.84 9.64 -8.49
C TYR A 75 -0.78 9.03 -9.90
N PHE A 76 -0.17 7.85 -10.05
CA PHE A 76 -0.09 7.15 -11.33
C PHE A 76 -1.47 6.73 -11.85
N VAL A 77 -2.36 6.22 -10.99
CA VAL A 77 -3.73 5.88 -11.40
C VAL A 77 -4.46 7.09 -11.98
N LYS A 78 -4.37 8.26 -11.35
CA LYS A 78 -4.97 9.50 -11.88
C LYS A 78 -4.39 9.87 -13.24
N GLN A 79 -3.06 9.79 -13.38
CA GLN A 79 -2.36 10.10 -14.62
C GLN A 79 -2.78 9.17 -15.76
N GLU A 80 -2.76 7.85 -15.53
CA GLU A 80 -3.12 6.88 -16.57
C GLU A 80 -4.60 6.97 -16.94
N LEU A 81 -5.48 7.17 -15.96
CA LEU A 81 -6.92 7.32 -16.23
C LEU A 81 -7.17 8.56 -17.08
N TYR A 82 -6.50 9.68 -16.78
CA TYR A 82 -6.59 10.89 -17.58
C TYR A 82 -6.11 10.65 -19.02
N CYS A 83 -4.97 9.95 -19.19
CA CYS A 83 -4.44 9.62 -20.51
C CYS A 83 -5.38 8.72 -21.31
N ASN A 84 -5.96 7.71 -20.66
CA ASN A 84 -6.93 6.79 -21.27
C ASN A 84 -8.19 7.55 -21.73
N LEU A 85 -8.78 8.38 -20.86
CA LEU A 85 -9.98 9.17 -21.18
C LEU A 85 -9.76 10.20 -22.30
N LYS A 86 -8.53 10.71 -22.46
CA LYS A 86 -8.17 11.67 -23.52
C LYS A 86 -7.65 11.01 -24.80
N GLY A 87 -7.55 9.68 -24.83
CA GLY A 87 -7.03 8.94 -25.99
C GLY A 87 -5.58 9.27 -26.31
N LEU A 88 -4.77 9.64 -25.30
CA LEU A 88 -3.37 10.00 -25.49
C LEU A 88 -2.55 8.72 -25.72
N GLN A 89 -2.19 8.44 -26.98
CA GLN A 89 -1.27 7.35 -27.30
C GLN A 89 0.14 7.72 -26.84
N ARG A 90 0.70 6.94 -25.92
CA ARG A 90 2.06 7.14 -25.42
C ARG A 90 2.74 5.82 -25.07
N ASP A 91 4.05 5.79 -25.21
CA ASP A 91 4.86 4.76 -24.58
C ASP A 91 5.13 5.17 -23.12
N VAL A 92 4.52 4.43 -22.21
CA VAL A 92 4.63 4.62 -20.76
C VAL A 92 6.09 4.55 -20.30
N LYS A 93 6.92 3.71 -20.94
CA LYS A 93 8.33 3.53 -20.60
C LYS A 93 9.21 4.68 -21.08
N GLN A 94 8.75 5.46 -22.05
CA GLN A 94 9.48 6.63 -22.53
C GLN A 94 9.01 7.92 -21.84
N THR A 95 7.83 7.90 -21.21
CA THR A 95 7.20 9.09 -20.62
C THR A 95 6.58 8.84 -19.22
N PRO A 96 7.30 8.27 -18.25
CA PRO A 96 6.72 7.76 -17.01
C PRO A 96 6.00 8.79 -16.13
N ILE A 97 6.49 10.03 -15.94
CA ILE A 97 5.77 11.09 -15.20
C ILE A 97 5.37 12.22 -16.16
N LEU A 98 4.10 12.59 -16.18
CA LEU A 98 3.55 13.59 -17.09
C LEU A 98 3.19 14.88 -16.37
N GLU A 99 3.60 16.00 -16.95
CA GLU A 99 3.08 17.32 -16.60
C GLU A 99 1.85 17.65 -17.46
N ILE A 100 0.67 17.54 -16.86
CA ILE A 100 -0.58 17.86 -17.53
C ILE A 100 -0.98 19.28 -17.11
N SER A 101 -0.99 20.16 -18.08
CA SER A 101 -1.33 21.56 -17.89
C SER A 101 -2.35 22.01 -18.92
N SER A 102 -3.24 22.90 -18.49
CA SER A 102 -4.23 23.55 -19.34
C SER A 102 -3.94 25.04 -19.38
N THR A 103 -4.22 25.67 -20.51
CA THR A 103 -4.06 27.12 -20.69
C THR A 103 -5.43 27.77 -20.72
N ARG A 104 -5.72 28.66 -19.78
CA ARG A 104 -6.89 29.54 -19.83
C ARG A 104 -6.48 30.86 -20.43
N VAL A 105 -7.22 31.34 -21.42
CA VAL A 105 -7.10 32.72 -21.89
C VAL A 105 -8.07 33.56 -21.05
N LYS A 106 -7.56 34.48 -20.25
CA LYS A 106 -8.35 35.53 -19.63
C LYS A 106 -8.28 36.77 -20.50
N THR A 107 -9.44 37.19 -20.98
CA THR A 107 -9.57 38.41 -21.76
C THR A 107 -10.11 39.50 -20.83
N LYS A 108 -9.30 40.52 -20.56
CA LYS A 108 -9.77 41.73 -19.86
C LYS A 108 -10.00 42.82 -20.90
N LEU A 109 -11.21 43.38 -20.89
CA LEU A 109 -11.56 44.53 -21.71
C LEU A 109 -11.41 45.79 -20.84
N GLY A 110 -10.45 46.65 -21.17
CA GLY A 110 -10.21 47.91 -20.47
C GLY A 110 -9.72 48.99 -21.42
N ASN A 111 -10.29 50.20 -21.33
CA ASN A 111 -9.92 51.39 -22.13
C ASN A 111 -9.77 51.13 -23.65
N GLY A 112 -10.73 50.44 -24.27
CA GLY A 112 -10.74 50.21 -25.71
C GLY A 112 -9.65 49.27 -26.24
N LYS A 113 -8.84 48.66 -25.36
CA LYS A 113 -7.85 47.63 -25.71
C LYS A 113 -8.25 46.29 -25.09
N VAL A 114 -8.07 45.23 -25.87
CA VAL A 114 -8.25 43.85 -25.43
C VAL A 114 -6.89 43.35 -24.96
N GLU A 115 -6.72 43.19 -23.65
CA GLU A 115 -5.54 42.50 -23.11
C GLU A 115 -5.90 41.04 -22.83
N SER A 116 -5.21 40.14 -23.54
CA SER A 116 -5.34 38.70 -23.34
C SER A 116 -4.17 38.19 -22.52
N THR A 117 -4.41 37.74 -21.29
CA THR A 117 -3.42 37.03 -20.47
C THR A 117 -3.66 35.53 -20.58
N ARG A 118 -2.62 34.78 -20.95
CA ARG A 118 -2.63 33.31 -20.94
C ARG A 118 -2.14 32.84 -19.58
N GLU A 119 -3.01 32.21 -18.80
CA GLU A 119 -2.65 31.58 -17.53
C GLU A 119 -2.59 30.06 -17.72
N LYS A 120 -1.43 29.47 -17.42
CA LYS A 120 -1.21 28.02 -17.43
C LYS A 120 -1.50 27.48 -16.03
N PHE A 121 -2.36 26.47 -15.92
CA PHE A 121 -2.72 25.83 -14.65
C PHE A 121 -2.55 24.31 -14.75
N SER A 122 -2.20 23.68 -13.63
CA SER A 122 -2.06 22.22 -13.51
C SER A 122 -3.45 21.56 -13.55
N VAL A 123 -3.58 20.46 -14.27
CA VAL A 123 -4.83 19.68 -14.36
C VAL A 123 -4.74 18.53 -13.38
N LEU A 124 -5.72 18.42 -12.46
CA LEU A 124 -5.77 17.36 -11.45
C LEU A 124 -4.53 17.27 -10.53
N ASN A 125 -3.77 18.36 -10.40
CA ASN A 125 -2.48 18.40 -9.69
C ASN A 125 -1.47 17.38 -10.26
N LEU A 126 -1.56 17.09 -11.56
CA LEU A 126 -0.63 16.22 -12.28
C LEU A 126 0.50 17.07 -12.85
N ASP A 127 1.29 17.62 -11.96
CA ASP A 127 2.54 18.28 -12.29
C ASP A 127 3.68 17.76 -11.41
N ARG A 128 4.89 18.11 -11.82
CA ARG A 128 6.13 17.62 -11.21
C ARG A 128 6.31 18.12 -9.78
N LYS A 129 5.92 19.37 -9.51
CA LYS A 129 6.00 19.95 -8.17
C LYS A 129 5.05 19.23 -7.24
N GLU A 130 3.86 18.90 -7.72
CA GLU A 130 2.92 18.12 -6.94
C GLU A 130 3.35 16.67 -6.74
N PHE A 131 4.02 16.04 -7.73
CA PHE A 131 4.64 14.73 -7.49
C PHE A 131 5.71 14.79 -6.39
N ILE A 132 6.56 15.82 -6.39
CA ILE A 132 7.55 16.07 -5.34
C ILE A 132 6.87 16.37 -3.99
N ASN A 133 5.76 17.11 -3.96
CA ASN A 133 5.00 17.34 -2.74
C ASN A 133 4.41 16.03 -2.18
N VAL A 134 3.85 15.18 -3.04
CA VAL A 134 3.36 13.85 -2.66
C VAL A 134 4.52 13.01 -2.12
N LEU A 135 5.70 13.08 -2.76
CA LEU A 135 6.92 12.44 -2.30
C LEU A 135 7.34 12.92 -0.91
N HIS A 136 7.34 14.22 -0.63
CA HIS A 136 7.67 14.77 0.69
C HIS A 136 6.65 14.41 1.76
N SER A 137 5.39 14.14 1.38
CA SER A 137 4.35 13.70 2.31
C SER A 137 4.51 12.24 2.77
N VAL A 138 5.31 11.44 2.05
CA VAL A 138 5.51 10.03 2.35
C VAL A 138 6.38 9.84 3.59
N ASN A 139 6.01 8.87 4.43
CA ASN A 139 6.82 8.52 5.59
C ASN A 139 8.11 7.79 5.17
N ILE A 140 9.22 8.53 5.04
CA ILE A 140 10.54 8.02 4.65
C ILE A 140 11.02 6.90 5.58
N GLY A 141 10.71 6.97 6.88
CA GLY A 141 11.11 5.94 7.85
C GLY A 141 10.45 4.58 7.63
N LEU A 142 9.37 4.54 6.84
CA LEU A 142 8.64 3.33 6.44
C LEU A 142 8.86 2.96 4.97
N ALA A 143 9.47 3.83 4.18
CA ALA A 143 9.73 3.60 2.77
C ALA A 143 10.83 2.56 2.57
N ASN A 144 10.78 1.84 1.45
CA ASN A 144 11.90 0.99 1.06
C ASN A 144 13.14 1.85 0.79
N LYS A 145 14.32 1.37 1.15
CA LYS A 145 15.60 2.06 0.90
C LYS A 145 15.78 2.38 -0.57
N ASN A 146 15.43 1.44 -1.45
CA ASN A 146 15.52 1.63 -2.89
C ASN A 146 14.62 2.75 -3.37
N LEU A 147 13.36 2.76 -2.92
CA LEU A 147 12.42 3.83 -3.23
C LEU A 147 12.97 5.18 -2.77
N TYR A 148 13.45 5.28 -1.53
CA TYR A 148 14.06 6.50 -1.02
C TYR A 148 15.25 6.99 -1.88
N THR A 149 16.17 6.10 -2.24
CA THR A 149 17.31 6.44 -3.09
C THR A 149 16.86 6.95 -4.47
N LEU A 150 15.90 6.26 -5.11
CA LEU A 150 15.37 6.68 -6.40
C LEU A 150 14.70 8.06 -6.33
N LEU A 151 13.95 8.32 -5.26
CA LEU A 151 13.30 9.60 -5.02
C LEU A 151 14.32 10.74 -4.83
N SER A 152 15.39 10.52 -4.06
CA SER A 152 16.47 11.51 -3.93
C SER A 152 17.22 11.74 -5.25
N MET A 153 17.45 10.69 -6.04
CA MET A 153 18.05 10.84 -7.37
C MET A 153 17.16 11.68 -8.29
N TYR A 154 15.83 11.50 -8.20
CA TYR A 154 14.87 12.26 -8.98
C TYR A 154 14.89 13.75 -8.67
N GLU A 155 14.96 14.13 -7.40
CA GLU A 155 15.05 15.54 -6.98
C GLU A 155 16.26 16.25 -7.59
N VAL A 156 17.44 15.61 -7.56
CA VAL A 156 18.67 16.15 -8.14
C VAL A 156 18.50 16.37 -9.65
N VAL A 157 17.96 15.37 -10.35
CA VAL A 157 17.79 15.45 -11.80
C VAL A 157 16.78 16.52 -12.19
N CYS A 158 15.70 16.69 -11.42
CA CYS A 158 14.75 17.78 -11.62
C CYS A 158 15.41 19.15 -11.41
N HIS A 159 16.23 19.29 -10.36
CA HIS A 159 16.95 20.52 -10.08
C HIS A 159 17.90 20.90 -11.22
N GLU A 160 18.63 19.94 -11.79
CA GLU A 160 19.54 20.19 -12.91
C GLU A 160 18.79 20.62 -14.18
N GLU A 161 17.64 20.00 -14.48
CA GLU A 161 16.83 20.34 -15.65
C GLU A 161 16.22 21.76 -15.56
N GLU A 162 15.78 22.16 -14.36
CA GLU A 162 15.15 23.47 -14.14
C GLU A 162 16.16 24.64 -14.19
N ASN A 163 17.41 24.41 -13.79
CA ASN A 163 18.38 25.49 -13.57
C ASN A 163 19.45 25.64 -14.67
N PHE A 164 19.70 24.61 -15.50
CA PHE A 164 20.88 24.60 -16.40
C PHE A 164 20.56 24.28 -17.87
N GLY A 165 19.49 24.86 -18.41
CA GLY A 165 19.10 24.68 -19.81
C GLY A 165 20.24 24.91 -20.82
N GLY A 166 20.46 23.93 -21.72
CA GLY A 166 21.40 24.01 -22.84
C GLY A 166 22.83 23.53 -22.56
N GLN A 167 23.15 23.09 -21.35
CA GLN A 167 24.47 22.49 -21.02
C GLN A 167 24.44 20.95 -21.15
N GLU A 168 25.61 20.31 -21.19
CA GLU A 168 25.69 18.83 -21.23
C GLU A 168 25.00 18.17 -20.03
N SER A 169 25.06 18.82 -18.85
CA SER A 169 24.36 18.41 -17.63
C SER A 169 22.85 18.33 -17.82
N PHE A 170 22.25 19.26 -18.56
CA PHE A 170 20.81 19.25 -18.87
C PHE A 170 20.42 18.03 -19.71
N PHE A 171 21.21 17.69 -20.74
CA PHE A 171 20.92 16.52 -21.57
C PHE A 171 21.10 15.20 -20.78
N LYS A 172 22.14 15.11 -19.96
CA LYS A 172 22.35 13.97 -19.06
C LYS A 172 21.21 13.83 -18.05
N ALA A 173 20.78 14.94 -17.45
CA ALA A 173 19.64 15.00 -16.54
C ALA A 173 18.37 14.51 -17.24
N GLY A 174 18.06 15.02 -18.44
CA GLY A 174 16.88 14.60 -19.20
C GLY A 174 16.83 13.10 -19.49
N ILE A 175 17.95 12.49 -19.90
CA ILE A 175 18.04 11.05 -20.15
C ILE A 175 17.90 10.25 -18.85
N LEU A 176 18.64 10.63 -17.81
CA LEU A 176 18.64 9.94 -16.52
C LEU A 176 17.27 10.05 -15.83
N LYS A 177 16.56 11.16 -16.04
CA LYS A 177 15.22 11.41 -15.50
C LYS A 177 14.26 10.30 -15.89
N VAL A 178 14.16 10.03 -17.20
CA VAL A 178 13.24 9.01 -17.72
C VAL A 178 13.56 7.63 -17.11
N GLN A 179 14.85 7.31 -16.97
CA GLN A 179 15.27 6.06 -16.35
C GLN A 179 14.86 5.97 -14.87
N ILE A 180 15.13 7.03 -14.10
CA ILE A 180 14.77 7.09 -12.68
C ILE A 180 13.25 7.04 -12.50
N GLU A 181 12.49 7.79 -13.29
CA GLU A 181 11.03 7.83 -13.21
C GLU A 181 10.41 6.45 -13.52
N ASN A 182 10.97 5.69 -14.46
CA ASN A 182 10.56 4.31 -14.73
C ASN A 182 10.80 3.38 -13.55
N GLU A 183 11.98 3.46 -12.93
CA GLU A 183 12.32 2.64 -11.76
C GLU A 183 11.45 3.03 -10.54
N ILE A 184 11.17 4.32 -10.35
CA ILE A 184 10.22 4.82 -9.34
C ILE A 184 8.84 4.22 -9.56
N ARG A 185 8.30 4.33 -10.78
CA ARG A 185 7.00 3.75 -11.15
C ARG A 185 6.95 2.26 -10.83
N LYS A 186 7.96 1.52 -11.28
CA LYS A 186 8.05 0.07 -11.07
C LYS A 186 8.10 -0.30 -9.59
N GLU A 187 8.92 0.38 -8.80
CA GLU A 187 9.04 0.17 -7.36
C GLU A 187 7.71 0.46 -6.64
N ILE A 188 7.02 1.54 -7.03
CA ILE A 188 5.73 1.92 -6.44
C ILE A 188 4.64 0.90 -6.77
N ILE A 189 4.50 0.49 -8.03
CA ILE A 189 3.49 -0.49 -8.46
C ILE A 189 3.77 -1.84 -7.79
N THR A 190 5.02 -2.29 -7.82
CA THR A 190 5.44 -3.57 -7.22
C THR A 190 5.24 -3.57 -5.71
N GLY A 191 5.62 -2.48 -5.03
CA GLY A 191 5.44 -2.33 -3.59
C GLY A 191 3.96 -2.30 -3.21
N TYR A 192 3.14 -1.54 -3.94
CA TYR A 192 1.70 -1.49 -3.70
C TYR A 192 1.06 -2.87 -3.81
N ASP A 193 1.31 -3.60 -4.91
CA ASP A 193 0.79 -4.96 -5.11
C ASP A 193 1.30 -5.94 -4.05
N TYR A 194 2.59 -5.86 -3.69
CA TYR A 194 3.18 -6.68 -2.64
C TYR A 194 2.45 -6.50 -1.30
N TYR A 195 2.25 -5.26 -0.86
CA TYR A 195 1.58 -5.00 0.43
C TYR A 195 0.09 -5.34 0.38
N GLN A 196 -0.60 -5.14 -0.74
CA GLN A 196 -1.98 -5.60 -0.89
C GLN A 196 -2.09 -7.14 -0.79
N LYS A 197 -1.19 -7.88 -1.46
CA LYS A 197 -1.12 -9.35 -1.37
C LYS A 197 -0.83 -9.82 0.05
N LYS A 198 0.16 -9.20 0.72
CA LYS A 198 0.57 -9.53 2.09
C LYS A 198 -0.54 -9.31 3.12
N LEU A 199 -1.39 -8.31 2.88
CA LEU A 199 -2.56 -8.00 3.71
C LEU A 199 -3.81 -8.80 3.33
N GLY A 200 -3.76 -9.58 2.25
CA GLY A 200 -4.90 -10.33 1.73
C GLY A 200 -6.01 -9.45 1.14
N LEU A 201 -5.68 -8.20 0.76
CA LEU A 201 -6.65 -7.24 0.22
C LEU A 201 -7.08 -7.60 -1.21
N ASN A 202 -6.19 -8.22 -2.01
CA ASN A 202 -6.49 -8.69 -3.38
C ASN A 202 -7.64 -9.72 -3.46
N ARG A 203 -8.06 -10.32 -2.34
CA ARG A 203 -9.19 -11.27 -2.30
C ARG A 203 -10.55 -10.57 -2.31
N LYS A 204 -10.61 -9.30 -1.91
CA LYS A 204 -11.83 -8.49 -2.09
C LYS A 204 -11.78 -7.96 -3.52
N LYS A 205 -12.72 -8.41 -4.36
CA LYS A 205 -12.88 -8.05 -5.78
C LYS A 205 -12.29 -6.67 -6.05
N ASN A 206 -11.14 -6.62 -6.72
CA ASN A 206 -10.68 -5.39 -7.36
C ASN A 206 -11.88 -4.83 -8.13
N THR A 207 -12.12 -3.53 -8.04
CA THR A 207 -13.08 -2.89 -8.92
C THR A 207 -12.75 -3.36 -10.34
N HIS A 208 -13.75 -3.84 -11.08
CA HIS A 208 -13.58 -4.31 -12.47
C HIS A 208 -13.02 -3.23 -13.42
N LEU A 209 -12.68 -2.04 -12.91
CA LEU A 209 -12.25 -0.87 -13.64
C LEU A 209 -10.72 -0.73 -13.71
N CYS A 210 -9.96 -1.25 -12.73
CA CYS A 210 -8.51 -1.04 -12.65
C CYS A 210 -7.81 -2.26 -12.04
N ARG A 211 -6.73 -2.70 -12.68
CA ARG A 211 -5.90 -3.82 -12.22
C ARG A 211 -4.43 -3.56 -12.47
N ILE A 212 -3.58 -4.20 -11.66
CA ILE A 212 -2.14 -4.26 -11.92
C ILE A 212 -1.87 -5.53 -12.72
N ALA A 213 -1.31 -5.39 -13.91
CA ALA A 213 -0.95 -6.49 -14.79
C ALA A 213 0.42 -6.23 -15.42
N ASN A 214 1.28 -7.26 -15.45
CA ASN A 214 2.64 -7.17 -16.00
C ASN A 214 3.52 -6.03 -15.44
N GLY A 215 3.23 -5.55 -14.22
CA GLY A 215 3.97 -4.44 -13.60
C GLY A 215 3.47 -3.05 -14.02
N ASP A 216 2.36 -2.96 -14.73
CA ASP A 216 1.70 -1.73 -15.18
C ASP A 216 0.26 -1.63 -14.65
N ILE A 217 -0.32 -0.44 -14.78
CA ILE A 217 -1.71 -0.13 -14.43
C ILE A 217 -2.55 -0.30 -15.70
N GLU A 218 -3.46 -1.27 -15.70
CA GLU A 218 -4.42 -1.50 -16.77
C GLU A 218 -5.83 -1.11 -16.31
N PHE A 219 -6.57 -0.44 -17.19
CA PHE A 219 -7.99 -0.19 -17.00
C PHE A 219 -8.80 -1.19 -17.82
N ASP A 220 -9.72 -1.88 -17.16
CA ASP A 220 -10.52 -2.96 -17.73
C ASP A 220 -11.97 -2.51 -17.90
N PHE A 221 -12.14 -1.35 -18.55
CA PHE A 221 -13.46 -0.86 -18.95
C PHE A 221 -13.47 -0.54 -20.44
N ASP A 222 -14.49 -1.02 -21.12
CA ASP A 222 -14.82 -0.64 -22.49
C ASP A 222 -16.13 0.14 -22.44
N ILE A 223 -16.12 1.37 -22.97
CA ILE A 223 -17.30 2.22 -23.03
C ILE A 223 -17.74 2.22 -24.50
N PRO A 224 -18.81 1.48 -24.86
CA PRO A 224 -19.31 1.45 -26.23
C PRO A 224 -19.67 2.85 -26.71
N GLN A 225 -19.39 3.15 -27.98
CA GLN A 225 -19.73 4.45 -28.57
C GLN A 225 -21.23 4.78 -28.45
N ASP A 226 -22.11 3.78 -28.60
CA ASP A 226 -23.56 3.91 -28.40
C ASP A 226 -23.91 4.40 -26.98
N SER A 227 -23.20 3.94 -25.96
CA SER A 227 -23.39 4.43 -24.58
C SER A 227 -22.95 5.89 -24.42
N ILE A 228 -21.88 6.30 -25.11
CA ILE A 228 -21.40 7.69 -25.12
C ILE A 228 -22.42 8.59 -25.82
N ASP A 229 -22.97 8.13 -26.95
CA ASP A 229 -23.91 8.90 -27.75
C ASP A 229 -25.25 9.06 -27.01
N LYS A 230 -25.76 7.99 -26.38
CA LYS A 230 -26.94 8.05 -25.49
C LYS A 230 -26.73 8.99 -24.30
N PHE A 231 -25.56 8.93 -23.67
CA PHE A 231 -25.24 9.82 -22.57
C PHE A 231 -25.17 11.28 -23.03
N ARG A 232 -24.58 11.54 -24.20
CA ARG A 232 -24.53 12.88 -24.79
C ARG A 232 -25.92 13.43 -25.05
N GLU A 233 -26.80 12.63 -25.65
CA GLU A 233 -28.18 13.02 -25.94
C GLU A 233 -28.96 13.34 -24.65
N ASP A 234 -28.83 12.54 -23.59
CA ASP A 234 -29.50 12.83 -22.30
C ASP A 234 -28.88 14.06 -21.62
N TYR A 235 -27.56 14.24 -21.68
CA TYR A 235 -26.89 15.42 -21.12
C TYR A 235 -27.30 16.72 -21.82
N GLU A 236 -27.41 16.70 -23.15
CA GLU A 236 -27.85 17.86 -23.94
C GLU A 236 -29.34 18.15 -23.73
N SER A 237 -30.16 17.12 -23.51
CA SER A 237 -31.61 17.26 -23.29
C SER A 237 -32.00 17.62 -21.86
N HIS A 238 -31.23 17.16 -20.86
CA HIS A 238 -31.51 17.32 -19.44
C HIS A 238 -30.25 17.72 -18.64
N PRO A 239 -29.62 18.87 -18.96
CA PRO A 239 -28.37 19.27 -18.31
C PRO A 239 -28.49 19.44 -16.79
N GLU A 240 -29.69 19.74 -16.27
CA GLU A 240 -30.00 19.90 -14.85
C GLU A 240 -29.82 18.62 -14.03
N ARG A 241 -29.80 17.43 -14.65
CA ARG A 241 -29.55 16.16 -13.95
C ARG A 241 -28.09 15.96 -13.53
N TYR A 242 -27.18 16.76 -14.10
CA TYR A 242 -25.73 16.54 -14.04
C TYR A 242 -24.94 17.74 -13.50
N GLN A 243 -25.63 18.77 -12.99
CA GLN A 243 -25.06 19.92 -12.28
C GLN A 243 -25.14 19.75 -10.76
#